data_AF-A0A1D2ABC1-F1
#
_entry.id   AF-A0A1D2ABC1-F1
#
_cell.length_a   1.000
_cell.length_b   1.000
_cell.length_c   1.000
_cell.angle_alpha   90.00
_cell.angle_beta   90.00
_cell.angle_gamma   90.00
#
_symmetry.space_group_name_H-M   'P 1'
#
loop_
_entity.id
_entity.type
_entity.pdbx_description
1 polymer ?
#
loop_
_entity_poly.entity_id
_entity_poly.type
_entity_poly.pdbx_seq_one_letter_code
_entity_poly.pdbx_strand_id
1 'polypeptide(L)'
;ARAAFLGLADSVLASAIGRNQQQVQFNVLRTVRHYAPALARFARAPRLEAALLQTVQVTCYEESRLLKIFKDIVKILYDCEVIGETAIRHWYTKGSNAKGRNVFLQDMQPFMQWLDEAEEEESSEEEE
;
A
#
# COMPACT_ATOMS: atom_id res chain seq x y z
N ALA A 1 -20.70 0.25 1.86
CA ALA A 1 -19.42 0.43 2.57
C ALA A 1 -18.21 0.26 1.63
N ARG A 2 -17.95 -0.95 1.10
CA ARG A 2 -16.78 -1.23 0.23
C ARG A 2 -16.61 -0.29 -0.97
N ALA A 3 -17.67 -0.10 -1.78
CA ALA A 3 -17.58 0.76 -2.97
C ALA A 3 -17.28 2.24 -2.63
N ALA A 4 -17.83 2.75 -1.53
CA ALA A 4 -17.57 4.11 -1.06
C ALA A 4 -16.13 4.27 -0.55
N PHE A 5 -15.60 3.26 0.15
CA PHE A 5 -14.21 3.25 0.60
C PHE A 5 -13.22 3.20 -0.57
N LEU A 6 -13.46 2.31 -1.55
CA LEU A 6 -12.62 2.22 -2.74
C LEU A 6 -12.70 3.51 -3.57
N GLY A 7 -13.89 4.10 -3.73
CA GLY A 7 -14.04 5.38 -4.39
C GLY A 7 -13.32 6.54 -3.67
N LEU A 8 -13.27 6.52 -2.33
CA LEU A 8 -12.49 7.49 -1.57
C LEU A 8 -10.98 7.28 -1.77
N ALA A 9 -10.50 6.04 -1.75
CA ALA A 9 -9.10 5.73 -2.03
C ALA A 9 -8.71 6.15 -3.45
N ASP A 10 -9.54 5.83 -4.45
CA ASP A 10 -9.36 6.25 -5.84
C ASP A 10 -9.35 7.77 -5.96
N SER A 11 -10.27 8.47 -5.29
CA SER A 11 -10.32 9.93 -5.29
C SER A 11 -9.09 10.55 -4.63
N VAL A 12 -8.59 9.98 -3.53
CA VAL A 12 -7.38 10.45 -2.84
C VAL A 12 -6.17 10.29 -3.76
N LEU A 13 -6.00 9.12 -4.37
CA LEU A 13 -4.92 8.85 -5.32
C LEU A 13 -5.03 9.76 -6.55
N ALA A 14 -6.22 9.90 -7.15
CA ALA A 14 -6.47 10.73 -8.32
C ALA A 14 -6.26 12.23 -8.03
N SER A 15 -6.68 12.72 -6.86
CA SER A 15 -6.50 14.12 -6.47
C SER A 15 -5.02 14.51 -6.35
N ALA A 16 -4.17 13.54 -6.03
CA ALA A 16 -2.74 13.74 -5.90
C ALA A 16 -1.98 13.63 -7.23
N ILE A 17 -2.58 13.00 -8.24
CA ILE A 17 -2.11 12.98 -9.63
C ILE A 17 -2.46 14.34 -10.28
N GLY A 18 -1.77 15.39 -9.85
CA GLY A 18 -1.94 16.75 -10.38
C GLY A 18 -1.38 16.94 -11.80
N ARG A 19 -1.64 18.11 -12.39
CA ARG A 19 -1.14 18.50 -13.74
C ARG A 19 0.38 18.73 -13.82
N ASN A 20 1.05 18.94 -12.68
CA ASN A 20 2.48 19.22 -12.65
C ASN A 20 3.31 17.92 -12.65
N GLN A 21 3.81 17.54 -13.83
CA GLN A 21 4.50 16.26 -14.06
C GLN A 21 5.71 16.01 -13.16
N GLN A 22 6.45 17.05 -12.74
CA GLN A 22 7.71 16.86 -12.02
C GLN A 22 7.55 16.47 -10.55
N GLN A 23 6.38 16.66 -9.94
CA GLN A 23 6.18 16.47 -8.49
C GLN A 23 5.07 15.47 -8.15
N VAL A 24 4.55 14.74 -9.14
CA VAL A 24 3.40 13.84 -8.95
C VAL A 24 3.66 12.81 -7.85
N GLN A 25 4.82 12.16 -7.86
CA GLN A 25 5.18 11.16 -6.86
C GLN A 25 5.19 11.73 -5.44
N PHE A 26 5.87 12.86 -5.23
CA PHE A 26 5.91 13.54 -3.93
C PHE A 26 4.53 13.94 -3.45
N ASN A 27 3.69 14.49 -4.34
CA ASN A 27 2.34 14.90 -4.01
C ASN A 27 1.46 13.71 -3.62
N VAL A 28 1.58 12.58 -4.33
CA VAL A 28 0.88 11.32 -4.00
C VAL A 28 1.29 10.83 -2.61
N LEU A 29 2.58 10.68 -2.33
CA LEU A 29 3.05 10.22 -1.03
C LEU A 29 2.57 11.14 0.11
N ARG A 30 2.66 12.46 -0.08
CA ARG A 30 2.16 13.44 0.90
C ARG A 30 0.66 13.31 1.13
N THR A 31 -0.11 13.12 0.07
CA THR A 31 -1.58 13.05 0.12
C THR A 31 -2.04 11.75 0.76
N VAL A 32 -1.44 10.61 0.39
CA VAL A 32 -1.71 9.31 1.03
C VAL A 32 -1.45 9.42 2.54
N ARG A 33 -0.31 9.97 2.94
CA ARG A 33 0.03 10.16 4.36
C ARG A 33 -0.97 11.08 5.08
N HIS A 34 -1.40 12.15 4.44
CA HIS A 34 -2.39 13.08 5.01
C HIS A 34 -3.74 12.42 5.26
N TYR A 35 -4.21 11.58 4.33
CA TYR A 35 -5.50 10.90 4.43
C TYR A 35 -5.45 9.52 5.11
N ALA A 36 -4.26 9.02 5.45
CA ALA A 36 -4.09 7.72 6.08
C ALA A 36 -4.97 7.52 7.35
N PRO A 37 -5.10 8.50 8.28
CA PRO A 37 -5.99 8.35 9.44
C PRO A 37 -7.46 8.16 9.05
N ALA A 38 -7.91 8.80 7.96
CA ALA A 38 -9.27 8.60 7.46
C ALA A 38 -9.42 7.21 6.84
N LEU A 39 -8.43 6.75 6.05
CA LEU A 39 -8.43 5.41 5.46
C LEU A 39 -8.41 4.31 6.52
N ALA A 40 -7.61 4.44 7.59
CA ALA A 40 -7.52 3.48 8.70
C ALA A 40 -8.89 3.26 9.38
N ARG A 41 -9.71 4.32 9.51
CA ARG A 41 -11.06 4.19 10.09
C ARG A 41 -11.98 3.29 9.28
N PHE A 42 -11.74 3.16 7.97
CA PHE A 42 -12.53 2.32 7.07
C PHE A 42 -11.91 0.95 6.82
N ALA A 43 -10.59 0.83 6.84
CA ALA A 43 -9.84 -0.41 6.60
C ALA A 43 -9.83 -1.37 7.80
N ARG A 44 -10.93 -1.47 8.56
CA ARG A 44 -11.02 -2.30 9.78
C ARG A 44 -11.23 -3.80 9.55
N ALA A 45 -11.18 -4.24 8.30
CA ALA A 45 -11.47 -5.61 7.93
C ALA A 45 -10.40 -6.11 6.95
N PRO A 46 -9.88 -7.34 7.11
CA PRO A 46 -8.81 -7.87 6.25
C PRO A 46 -9.15 -7.83 4.75
N ARG A 47 -10.43 -8.00 4.41
CA ARG A 47 -10.92 -7.91 3.03
C ARG A 47 -10.81 -6.49 2.44
N LEU A 48 -10.95 -5.46 3.27
CA LEU A 48 -10.84 -4.06 2.84
C LEU A 48 -9.37 -3.65 2.67
N GLU A 49 -8.48 -4.11 3.55
CA GLU A 49 -7.03 -3.93 3.41
C GLU A 49 -6.51 -4.59 2.12
N ALA A 50 -6.88 -5.85 1.87
CA ALA A 50 -6.52 -6.55 0.64
C ALA A 50 -7.07 -5.84 -0.61
N ALA A 51 -8.30 -5.33 -0.55
CA ALA A 51 -8.89 -4.57 -1.65
C ALA A 51 -8.16 -3.23 -1.87
N LEU A 52 -7.74 -2.54 -0.79
CA LEU A 52 -6.95 -1.32 -0.88
C LEU A 52 -5.60 -1.58 -1.56
N LEU A 53 -4.89 -2.64 -1.17
CA LEU A 53 -3.63 -3.05 -1.81
C LEU A 53 -3.80 -3.33 -3.31
N GLN A 54 -4.86 -4.03 -3.70
CA GLN A 54 -5.17 -4.27 -5.11
C GLN A 54 -5.49 -2.97 -5.86
N THR A 55 -6.23 -2.05 -5.25
CA THR A 55 -6.54 -0.74 -5.82
C THR A 55 -5.26 0.06 -6.04
N VAL A 56 -4.41 0.20 -5.01
CA VAL A 56 -3.12 0.89 -5.12
C VAL A 56 -2.25 0.28 -6.22
N GLN A 57 -2.18 -1.05 -6.30
CA GLN A 57 -1.43 -1.75 -7.34
C GLN A 57 -1.93 -1.39 -8.75
N VAL A 58 -3.25 -1.45 -8.97
CA VAL A 58 -3.85 -1.13 -10.27
C VAL A 58 -3.63 0.34 -10.63
N THR A 59 -3.84 1.26 -9.68
CA THR A 59 -3.60 2.69 -9.89
C THR A 59 -2.13 2.98 -10.23
N CYS A 60 -1.19 2.37 -9.50
CA CYS A 60 0.24 2.53 -9.76
C CYS A 60 0.66 1.93 -11.10
N TYR A 61 -0.03 0.90 -11.60
CA TYR A 61 0.24 0.30 -12.90
C TYR A 61 -0.33 1.15 -14.06
N GLU A 62 -1.54 1.67 -13.88
CA GLU A 62 -2.22 2.49 -14.90
C GLU A 62 -1.59 3.88 -15.04
N GLU A 63 -1.01 4.41 -13.96
CA GLU A 63 -0.25 5.65 -13.96
C GLU A 63 1.26 5.36 -13.95
N SER A 64 1.89 5.44 -15.11
CA SER A 64 3.32 5.13 -15.29
C SER A 64 4.25 5.96 -14.38
N ARG A 65 3.81 7.17 -13.99
CA ARG A 65 4.54 8.04 -13.05
C ARG A 65 4.59 7.47 -11.63
N LEU A 66 3.69 6.57 -11.25
CA LEU A 66 3.60 6.00 -9.90
C LEU A 66 4.22 4.62 -9.75
N LEU A 67 4.62 3.98 -10.86
CA LEU A 67 5.21 2.63 -10.87
C LEU A 67 6.36 2.48 -9.86
N LYS A 68 7.19 3.51 -9.69
CA LYS A 68 8.39 3.49 -8.84
C LYS A 68 8.14 3.77 -7.36
N ILE A 69 6.94 4.22 -6.99
CA ILE A 69 6.62 4.59 -5.60
C ILE A 69 5.58 3.68 -4.97
N PHE A 70 5.26 2.55 -5.62
CA PHE A 70 4.30 1.58 -5.09
C PHE A 70 4.72 1.11 -3.69
N LYS A 71 5.97 0.64 -3.53
CA LYS A 71 6.50 0.25 -2.22
C LYS A 71 6.39 1.38 -1.18
N ASP A 72 6.70 2.62 -1.57
CA ASP A 72 6.63 3.76 -0.64
C ASP A 72 5.19 4.04 -0.18
N ILE A 73 4.20 3.89 -1.08
CA ILE A 73 2.78 4.00 -0.72
C ILE A 73 2.40 2.88 0.25
N VAL A 74 2.77 1.62 -0.04
CA VAL A 74 2.49 0.47 0.84
C VAL A 74 3.10 0.69 2.22
N LYS A 75 4.35 1.15 2.29
CA LYS A 75 5.03 1.47 3.54
C LYS A 75 4.29 2.55 4.33
N ILE A 76 3.87 3.65 3.70
CA ILE A 76 3.08 4.69 4.39
C ILE A 76 1.78 4.12 4.95
N LEU A 77 1.09 3.26 4.19
CA LEU A 77 -0.16 2.64 4.64
C LEU A 77 0.08 1.68 5.80
N TYR A 78 1.20 0.95 5.81
CA TYR A 78 1.62 0.10 6.92
C TYR A 78 1.98 0.93 8.17
N ASP A 79 2.88 1.91 8.03
CA ASP A 79 3.33 2.79 9.12
C ASP A 79 2.18 3.58 9.77
N CYS A 80 1.10 3.83 9.02
CA CYS A 80 -0.08 4.54 9.51
C CYS A 80 -1.22 3.59 9.93
N GLU A 81 -0.94 2.30 10.11
CA GLU A 81 -1.90 1.28 10.56
C GLU A 81 -3.16 1.18 9.68
N VAL A 82 -3.04 1.49 8.39
CA VAL A 82 -4.14 1.36 7.41
C VAL A 82 -4.24 -0.06 6.89
N ILE A 83 -3.11 -0.75 6.75
CA ILE A 83 -3.00 -2.15 6.34
C ILE A 83 -2.06 -2.87 7.28
N GLY A 84 -2.40 -4.11 7.64
CA GLY A 84 -1.54 -4.96 8.46
C GLY A 84 -0.61 -5.85 7.64
N GLU A 85 0.38 -6.42 8.31
CA GLU A 85 1.34 -7.36 7.73
C GLU A 85 0.65 -8.57 7.06
N THR A 86 -0.38 -9.12 7.71
CA THR A 86 -1.16 -10.24 7.17
C THR A 86 -1.76 -9.92 5.79
N ALA A 87 -2.22 -8.68 5.58
CA ALA A 87 -2.77 -8.25 4.30
C ALA A 87 -1.68 -8.11 3.24
N ILE A 88 -0.49 -7.60 3.62
CA ILE A 88 0.67 -7.45 2.74
C ILE A 88 1.21 -8.82 2.31
N ARG A 89 1.43 -9.75 3.26
CA ARG A 89 1.82 -11.15 2.97
C ARG A 89 0.80 -11.86 2.08
N HIS A 90 -0.50 -11.68 2.36
CA HIS A 90 -1.55 -12.22 1.52
C HIS A 90 -1.48 -11.69 0.09
N TRP A 91 -1.33 -10.37 -0.08
CA TRP A 91 -1.21 -9.74 -1.39
C TRP A 91 0.04 -10.24 -2.14
N TYR A 92 1.18 -10.31 -1.47
CA TYR A 92 2.46 -10.72 -2.06
C TYR A 92 2.41 -12.16 -2.59
N THR A 93 1.79 -13.08 -1.85
CA THR A 93 1.70 -14.50 -2.22
C THR A 93 0.63 -14.76 -3.28
N LYS A 94 -0.64 -14.44 -2.97
CA LYS A 94 -1.81 -14.88 -3.75
C LYS A 94 -2.85 -13.79 -4.05
N GLY A 95 -2.78 -12.65 -3.38
CA GLY A 95 -3.79 -11.60 -3.43
C GLY A 95 -3.53 -10.49 -4.45
N SER A 96 -2.37 -10.46 -5.11
CA SER A 96 -2.06 -9.38 -6.06
C SER A 96 -2.74 -9.56 -7.42
N ASN A 97 -3.02 -8.42 -8.06
CA ASN A 97 -3.62 -8.35 -9.39
C ASN A 97 -2.61 -8.77 -10.47
N ALA A 98 -3.07 -9.24 -11.64
CA ALA A 98 -2.19 -9.55 -12.76
C ALA A 98 -1.45 -8.30 -13.30
N LYS A 99 -2.07 -7.11 -13.22
CA LYS A 99 -1.50 -5.83 -13.66
C LYS A 99 -0.23 -5.48 -12.89
N GLY A 100 0.92 -5.50 -13.58
CA GLY A 100 2.21 -5.13 -12.99
C GLY A 100 2.75 -6.10 -11.93
N ARG A 101 2.15 -7.30 -11.77
CA ARG A 101 2.49 -8.24 -10.68
C ARG A 101 4.00 -8.46 -10.54
N ASN A 102 4.66 -8.85 -11.62
CA ASN A 102 6.09 -9.20 -11.57
C ASN A 102 6.95 -8.02 -11.12
N VAL A 103 6.64 -6.81 -11.58
CA VAL A 103 7.37 -5.58 -11.23
C VAL A 103 7.19 -5.25 -9.76
N PHE A 104 5.95 -5.28 -9.27
CA PHE A 104 5.66 -4.90 -7.89
C PHE A 104 6.11 -5.96 -6.88
N LEU A 105 6.05 -7.24 -7.21
CA LEU A 105 6.61 -8.28 -6.33
C LEU A 105 8.12 -8.12 -6.19
N GLN A 106 8.83 -7.84 -7.28
CA GLN A 106 10.27 -7.55 -7.22
C GLN A 106 10.58 -6.30 -6.39
N ASP A 107 9.84 -5.20 -6.59
CA ASP A 107 10.04 -3.97 -5.80
C ASP A 107 9.73 -4.17 -4.30
N MET A 108 8.77 -5.05 -3.98
CA MET A 108 8.38 -5.35 -2.60
C MET A 108 9.29 -6.34 -1.88
N GLN A 109 10.19 -7.06 -2.57
CA GLN A 109 11.08 -8.05 -1.94
C GLN A 109 11.85 -7.52 -0.71
N PRO A 110 12.52 -6.35 -0.77
CA PRO A 110 13.24 -5.82 0.39
C PRO A 110 12.32 -5.48 1.56
N PHE A 111 11.07 -5.08 1.28
CA PHE A 111 10.10 -4.79 2.32
C PHE A 111 9.58 -6.08 2.99
N MET A 112 9.41 -7.16 2.22
CA MET A 112 9.05 -8.46 2.78
C MET A 112 10.16 -9.02 3.67
N GLN A 113 11.42 -8.90 3.26
CA GLN A 113 12.58 -9.32 4.07
C GLN A 113 12.62 -8.54 5.39
N TRP A 114 12.41 -7.23 5.35
CA TRP A 114 12.35 -6.40 6.54
C TRP A 114 11.20 -6.81 7.50
N LEU A 115 10.04 -7.20 6.97
CA LEU A 115 8.94 -7.72 7.79
C LEU A 115 9.29 -9.06 8.45
N ASP A 116 9.99 -9.95 7.73
CA ASP A 116 10.47 -11.23 8.28
C ASP A 116 11.48 -11.00 9.42
N GLU A 117 12.44 -10.10 9.23
CA GLU A 117 13.47 -9.76 10.23
C GLU A 117 12.84 -9.17 11.50
N ALA A 118 11.83 -8.30 11.37
CA ALA A 118 11.13 -7.71 12.51
C ALA A 118 10.35 -8.76 13.35
N GLU A 119 9.76 -9.76 12.69
CA GLU A 119 9.05 -10.85 13.37
C GLU A 119 10.02 -11.77 14.15
N GLU A 120 11.21 -12.04 13.60
CA GLU A 120 12.25 -12.85 14.25
C GLU A 120 12.87 -12.17 15.48
N GLU A 121 13.06 -10.84 15.44
CA GLU A 121 13.55 -10.05 16.58
C GLU A 121 12.56 -10.06 17.76
N GLU A 122 11.26 -9.83 17.52
CA GLU A 122 10.24 -9.87 18.58
C GLU A 122 10.11 -11.25 19.23
N SER A 123 10.18 -12.34 18.44
CA SER A 123 10.08 -13.71 18.98
C SER A 123 11.31 -14.12 19.80
N SER A 124 12.48 -13.54 19.54
CA SER A 124 13.72 -13.87 20.26
C SER A 124 13.81 -13.12 21.60
N GLU A 125 13.18 -11.95 21.71
CA GLU A 125 13.11 -11.16 22.95
C GLU A 125 12.13 -11.75 24.00
N GLU A 126 11.18 -12.60 23.59
CA GLU A 126 10.26 -13.28 24.52
C GLU A 126 10.85 -14.56 25.15
N GLU A 127 11.98 -15.09 24.63
CA GLU A 127 12.64 -16.32 25.12
C GLU A 127 13.85 -16.09 26.05
N GLU A 128 14.22 -14.83 26.36
CA GLU A 128 15.19 -14.45 27.42
C GLU A 128 14.53 -13.92 28.71
#